data_AF-C4XIX7-F1
#
_entry.id   AF-C4XIX7-F1
#
_cell.length_a   1.000
_cell.length_b   1.000
_cell.length_c   1.000
_cell.angle_alpha   90.00
_cell.angle_beta   90.00
_cell.angle_gamma   90.00
#
_symmetry.space_group_name_H-M   'P 1'
#
loop_
_entity.id
_entity.type
_entity.pdbx_description
1 polymer ?
#
loop_
_entity_poly.entity_id
_entity_poly.type
_entity_poly.pdbx_seq_one_letter_code
_entity_poly.pdbx_strand_id
1 'polypeptide(L)'
;MLLGWLFPRPRSNFPPSPDRLASIYRRRQGVSMLESKAFQRTAMAVWLFSVASVCYLSLLPAIELPVKFWNADKVYHLIGYGWLGFLPLFAFARGGTARNAAYLMIPLGALLEWGQSFVPGRASSMMDAVANAVGVFIGIWLAETLMARCRGCKGLGGDVERM
;
A
#
# COMPACT_ATOMS: atom_id res chain seq x y z
N MET A 1 2.46 60.03 -0.22
CA MET A 1 2.43 58.56 -0.06
C MET A 1 0.98 58.13 -0.13
N LEU A 2 0.59 57.27 -1.09
CA LEU A 2 -0.68 56.51 -1.23
C LEU A 2 -1.20 56.57 -2.68
N LEU A 3 -0.70 55.70 -3.56
CA LEU A 3 -1.38 55.24 -4.79
C LEU A 3 -0.47 54.20 -5.47
N GLY A 4 -0.61 52.92 -5.10
CA GLY A 4 0.26 51.85 -5.61
C GLY A 4 -0.32 50.44 -5.55
N TRP A 5 -1.64 50.29 -5.49
CA TRP A 5 -2.30 48.99 -5.21
C TRP A 5 -3.41 48.58 -6.20
N LEU A 6 -3.39 49.06 -7.45
CA LEU A 6 -4.47 48.75 -8.41
C LEU A 6 -4.05 48.03 -9.69
N PHE A 7 -2.82 47.51 -9.78
CA PHE A 7 -2.41 46.69 -10.92
C PHE A 7 -1.88 45.33 -10.45
N PRO A 8 -2.54 44.21 -10.83
CA PRO A 8 -1.91 42.90 -10.71
C PRO A 8 -0.62 42.91 -11.54
N ARG A 9 0.49 42.45 -10.94
CA ARG A 9 1.77 42.34 -11.65
C ARG A 9 1.57 41.47 -12.90
N PRO A 10 2.11 41.87 -14.07
CA PRO A 10 2.01 41.03 -15.27
C PRO A 10 2.67 39.69 -14.98
N ARG A 11 1.90 38.60 -15.17
CA ARG A 11 2.45 37.24 -15.09
C ARG A 11 3.58 37.15 -16.10
N SER A 12 4.76 36.78 -15.64
CA SER A 12 5.84 36.46 -16.54
C SER A 12 5.48 35.17 -17.28
N ASN A 13 5.04 35.28 -18.54
CA ASN A 13 4.69 34.16 -19.44
C ASN A 13 5.93 33.35 -19.88
N PHE A 14 6.93 33.20 -19.02
CA PHE A 14 8.07 32.36 -19.34
C PHE A 14 7.62 30.90 -19.35
N PRO A 15 7.93 30.14 -20.42
CA PRO A 15 7.69 28.71 -20.40
C PRO A 15 8.41 28.09 -19.20
N PRO A 16 7.80 27.08 -18.56
CA PRO A 16 8.44 26.37 -17.46
C PRO A 16 9.84 25.89 -17.87
N SER A 17 10.82 26.02 -16.97
CA SER A 17 12.18 25.55 -17.24
C SER A 17 12.20 24.08 -17.66
N PRO A 18 13.18 23.63 -18.45
CA PRO A 18 13.28 22.22 -18.88
C PRO A 18 13.20 21.24 -17.70
N ASP A 19 13.82 21.57 -16.57
CA ASP A 19 13.77 20.76 -15.34
C ASP A 19 12.36 20.67 -14.75
N ARG A 20 11.62 21.79 -14.79
CA ARG A 20 10.23 21.84 -14.33
C ARG A 20 9.34 20.99 -15.25
N LEU A 21 9.51 21.07 -16.56
CA LEU A 21 8.79 20.23 -17.52
C LEU A 21 9.11 18.73 -17.34
N ALA A 22 10.38 18.38 -17.19
CA ALA A 22 10.81 17.01 -16.94
C ALA A 22 10.18 16.45 -15.65
N SER A 23 10.07 17.26 -14.59
CA SER A 23 9.42 16.88 -13.34
C SER A 23 7.90 16.66 -13.51
N ILE A 24 7.22 17.48 -14.32
CA ILE A 24 5.79 17.38 -14.61
C ILE A 24 5.52 16.12 -15.46
N TYR A 25 6.33 15.88 -16.49
CA TYR A 25 6.15 14.74 -17.38
C TYR A 25 6.40 13.41 -16.67
N ARG A 26 7.49 13.31 -15.89
CA ARG A 26 7.82 12.14 -15.06
C ARG A 26 6.71 11.84 -14.03
N ARG A 27 6.12 12.89 -13.44
CA ARG A 27 4.99 12.80 -12.51
C ARG A 27 3.71 12.29 -13.17
N ARG A 28 3.38 12.79 -14.36
CA ARG A 28 2.20 12.34 -15.14
C ARG A 28 2.32 10.87 -15.52
N GLN A 29 3.53 10.43 -15.88
CA GLN A 29 3.81 9.02 -16.19
C GLN A 29 3.72 8.11 -14.96
N GLY A 30 4.16 8.54 -13.78
CA GLY A 30 4.07 7.75 -12.54
C GLY A 30 2.62 7.46 -12.12
N VAL A 31 1.73 8.45 -12.26
CA VAL A 31 0.30 8.28 -11.95
C VAL A 31 -0.41 7.43 -13.01
N SER A 32 -0.05 7.57 -14.30
CA SER A 32 -0.64 6.75 -15.35
C SER A 32 -0.32 5.25 -15.22
N MET A 33 0.85 4.91 -14.64
CA MET A 33 1.20 3.52 -14.36
C MET A 33 0.29 2.90 -13.29
N LEU A 34 -0.03 3.64 -12.22
CA LEU A 34 -0.92 3.18 -11.14
C LEU A 34 -2.39 3.08 -11.59
N GLU A 35 -2.78 3.90 -12.56
CA GLU A 35 -4.12 3.87 -13.17
C GLU A 35 -4.22 2.85 -14.32
N SER A 36 -3.12 2.22 -14.71
CA SER A 36 -3.12 1.19 -15.74
C SER A 36 -3.88 -0.04 -15.29
N LYS A 37 -4.89 -0.45 -16.08
CA LYS A 37 -5.64 -1.70 -15.83
C LYS A 37 -4.74 -2.92 -15.82
N ALA A 38 -3.68 -2.95 -16.63
CA ALA A 38 -2.73 -4.05 -16.65
C ALA A 38 -1.98 -4.16 -15.32
N PHE A 39 -1.48 -3.04 -14.81
CA PHE A 39 -0.82 -2.98 -13.51
C PHE A 39 -1.75 -3.42 -12.37
N GLN A 40 -2.98 -2.90 -12.34
CA GLN A 40 -3.99 -3.28 -11.33
C GLN A 40 -4.31 -4.78 -11.38
N ARG A 41 -4.45 -5.35 -12.59
CA ARG A 41 -4.68 -6.80 -12.77
C ARG A 41 -3.49 -7.62 -12.29
N THR A 42 -2.27 -7.20 -12.57
CA THR A 42 -1.06 -7.88 -12.07
C THR A 42 -0.99 -7.80 -10.55
N ALA A 43 -1.20 -6.61 -9.95
CA ALA A 43 -1.22 -6.44 -8.50
C ALA A 43 -2.32 -7.30 -7.85
N MET A 44 -3.50 -7.38 -8.46
CA MET A 44 -4.59 -8.26 -8.01
C MET A 44 -4.19 -9.73 -8.05
N ALA A 45 -3.62 -10.19 -9.17
CA ALA A 45 -3.19 -11.59 -9.32
C ALA A 45 -2.12 -11.96 -8.27
N VAL A 46 -1.13 -11.08 -8.07
CA VAL A 46 -0.10 -11.26 -7.04
C VAL A 46 -0.71 -11.27 -5.65
N TRP A 47 -1.68 -10.40 -5.37
CA TRP A 47 -2.36 -10.37 -4.08
C TRP A 47 -3.15 -11.66 -3.81
N LEU A 48 -3.98 -12.10 -4.76
CA LEU A 48 -4.75 -13.34 -4.63
C LEU A 48 -3.84 -14.56 -4.46
N PHE A 49 -2.75 -14.63 -5.23
CA PHE A 49 -1.75 -15.69 -5.07
C PHE A 49 -1.10 -15.64 -3.69
N SER A 50 -0.79 -14.45 -3.18
CA SER A 50 -0.23 -14.26 -1.84
C SER A 50 -1.21 -14.71 -0.75
N VAL A 51 -2.49 -14.36 -0.87
CA VAL A 51 -3.56 -14.81 0.05
C VAL A 51 -3.65 -16.34 0.05
N ALA A 52 -3.71 -16.96 -1.14
CA ALA A 52 -3.76 -18.41 -1.26
C ALA A 52 -2.53 -19.09 -0.65
N SER A 53 -1.34 -18.53 -0.89
CA SER A 53 -0.08 -19.01 -0.32
C SER A 53 -0.07 -18.94 1.20
N VAL A 54 -0.51 -17.82 1.78
CA VAL A 54 -0.61 -17.67 3.24
C VAL A 54 -1.61 -18.68 3.83
N CYS A 55 -2.79 -18.83 3.24
CA CYS A 55 -3.76 -19.84 3.71
C CYS A 55 -3.18 -21.26 3.68
N TYR A 56 -2.51 -21.62 2.58
CA TYR A 56 -1.91 -22.94 2.42
C TYR A 56 -0.78 -23.19 3.42
N LEU A 57 0.19 -22.26 3.51
CA LEU A 57 1.34 -22.38 4.39
C LEU A 57 0.94 -22.32 5.87
N SER A 58 -0.06 -21.53 6.23
CA SER A 58 -0.55 -21.44 7.62
C SER A 58 -1.16 -22.75 8.12
N LEU A 59 -1.72 -23.59 7.24
CA LEU A 59 -2.37 -24.84 7.62
C LEU A 59 -1.53 -26.08 7.33
N LEU A 60 -0.30 -25.90 6.85
CA LEU A 60 0.61 -26.99 6.56
C LEU A 60 1.23 -27.52 7.88
N PRO A 61 1.15 -28.83 8.17
CA PRO A 61 1.76 -29.39 9.35
C PRO A 61 3.28 -29.29 9.27
N ALA A 62 3.92 -28.91 10.37
CA ALA A 62 5.38 -28.93 10.54
C ALA A 62 6.19 -28.18 9.45
N ILE A 63 5.93 -26.89 9.25
CA ILE A 63 6.83 -26.03 8.47
C ILE A 63 8.11 -25.72 9.25
N GLU A 64 9.25 -26.10 8.70
CA GLU A 64 10.54 -25.55 9.11
C GLU A 64 10.77 -24.19 8.44
N LEU A 65 10.86 -23.14 9.24
CA LEU A 65 11.22 -21.82 8.74
C LEU A 65 12.70 -21.81 8.29
N PRO A 66 13.03 -21.16 7.17
CA PRO A 66 14.39 -21.15 6.62
C PRO A 66 15.37 -20.38 7.52
N VAL A 67 14.87 -19.42 8.30
CA VAL A 67 15.65 -18.71 9.32
C VAL A 67 15.01 -18.97 10.69
N LYS A 68 15.78 -19.53 11.61
CA LYS A 68 15.35 -19.87 12.97
C LYS A 68 16.11 -18.99 13.96
N PHE A 69 15.45 -17.94 14.44
CA PHE A 69 15.89 -17.16 15.61
C PHE A 69 14.69 -16.96 16.55
N TRP A 70 14.95 -16.47 17.76
CA TRP A 70 13.89 -16.24 18.75
C TRP A 70 12.81 -15.31 18.19
N ASN A 71 11.55 -15.77 18.15
CA ASN A 71 10.40 -15.04 17.58
C ASN A 71 10.41 -14.81 16.05
N ALA A 72 11.17 -15.58 15.27
CA ALA A 72 11.19 -15.47 13.81
C ALA A 72 9.80 -15.64 13.18
N ASP A 73 8.98 -16.53 13.71
CA ASP A 73 7.56 -16.72 13.40
C ASP A 73 6.79 -15.38 13.34
N LYS A 74 6.92 -14.55 14.38
CA LYS A 74 6.21 -13.26 14.47
C LYS A 74 6.65 -12.28 13.39
N VAL A 75 7.92 -12.33 13.00
CA VAL A 75 8.45 -11.49 11.92
C VAL A 75 7.89 -11.94 10.56
N TYR A 76 7.80 -13.26 10.31
CA TYR A 76 7.15 -13.78 9.10
C TYR A 76 5.67 -13.40 9.03
N HIS A 77 4.95 -13.50 10.15
CA HIS A 77 3.57 -13.06 10.27
C HIS A 77 3.42 -11.55 10.00
N LEU A 78 4.25 -10.72 10.64
CA LEU A 78 4.26 -9.27 10.43
C LEU A 78 4.51 -8.89 8.96
N ILE A 79 5.54 -9.48 8.33
CA ILE A 79 5.92 -9.19 6.94
C ILE A 79 4.84 -9.70 5.97
N GLY A 80 4.38 -10.93 6.16
CA GLY A 80 3.36 -11.55 5.30
C GLY A 80 2.05 -10.77 5.31
N TYR A 81 1.56 -10.41 6.50
CA TYR A 81 0.32 -9.63 6.60
C TYR A 81 0.51 -8.16 6.26
N GLY A 82 1.72 -7.61 6.45
CA GLY A 82 2.09 -6.30 5.88
C GLY A 82 2.02 -6.28 4.37
N TRP A 83 2.52 -7.32 3.71
CA TRP A 83 2.39 -7.49 2.27
C TRP A 83 0.93 -7.62 1.82
N LEU A 84 0.12 -8.42 2.53
CA LEU A 84 -1.30 -8.59 2.24
C LEU A 84 -2.14 -7.33 2.50
N GLY A 85 -1.75 -6.49 3.45
CA GLY A 85 -2.37 -5.18 3.70
C GLY A 85 -1.95 -4.10 2.69
N PHE A 86 -0.74 -4.23 2.12
CA PHE A 86 -0.15 -3.28 1.18
C PHE A 86 -0.73 -3.39 -0.24
N LEU A 87 -0.72 -4.59 -0.81
CA LEU A 87 -1.05 -4.81 -2.23
C LEU A 87 -2.49 -4.40 -2.65
N PRO A 88 -3.55 -4.58 -1.83
CA PRO A 88 -4.91 -4.21 -2.22
C PRO A 88 -5.04 -2.74 -2.64
N LEU A 89 -4.25 -1.85 -2.04
CA LEU A 89 -4.24 -0.41 -2.34
C LEU A 89 -3.75 -0.09 -3.76
N PHE A 90 -3.06 -1.03 -4.40
CA PHE A 90 -2.63 -0.95 -5.79
C PHE A 90 -3.48 -1.82 -6.73
N ALA A 91 -4.15 -2.85 -6.20
CA ALA A 91 -4.95 -3.79 -6.96
C ALA A 91 -6.37 -3.28 -7.27
N PHE A 92 -6.99 -2.53 -6.35
CA PHE A 92 -8.36 -2.04 -6.51
C PHE A 92 -8.39 -0.56 -6.92
N ALA A 93 -9.20 -0.24 -7.94
CA ALA A 93 -9.35 1.13 -8.43
C ALA A 93 -10.01 2.09 -7.41
N ARG A 94 -10.85 1.56 -6.52
CA ARG A 94 -11.55 2.34 -5.48
C ARG A 94 -10.84 2.19 -4.13
N GLY A 95 -10.39 3.31 -3.57
CA GLY A 95 -9.66 3.34 -2.29
C GLY A 95 -10.43 2.73 -1.11
N GLY A 96 -11.76 2.90 -1.05
CA GLY A 96 -12.58 2.27 0.00
C GLY A 96 -12.60 0.74 -0.10
N THR A 97 -12.79 0.19 -1.31
CA THR A 97 -12.75 -1.26 -1.55
C THR A 97 -11.37 -1.83 -1.25
N ALA A 98 -10.30 -1.12 -1.66
CA ALA A 98 -8.93 -1.51 -1.37
C ALA A 98 -8.66 -1.63 0.14
N ARG A 99 -9.08 -0.63 0.92
CA ARG A 99 -8.90 -0.62 2.38
C ARG A 99 -9.71 -1.72 3.05
N ASN A 100 -10.95 -1.94 2.61
CA ASN A 100 -11.76 -3.05 3.14
C ASN A 100 -11.10 -4.40 2.86
N ALA A 101 -10.59 -4.62 1.64
CA ALA A 101 -9.86 -5.85 1.30
C ALA A 101 -8.60 -6.04 2.15
N ALA A 102 -7.85 -4.97 2.42
CA ALA A 102 -6.71 -5.02 3.33
C ALA A 102 -7.14 -5.33 4.78
N TYR A 103 -8.17 -4.66 5.31
CA TYR A 103 -8.67 -4.93 6.67
C TYR A 103 -9.25 -6.33 6.84
N LEU A 104 -9.83 -6.92 5.79
CA LEU A 104 -10.29 -8.32 5.80
C LEU A 104 -9.17 -9.34 6.03
N MET A 105 -7.90 -8.95 5.85
CA MET A 105 -6.77 -9.81 6.19
C MET A 105 -6.64 -10.01 7.70
N ILE A 106 -7.16 -9.11 8.53
CA ILE A 106 -7.15 -9.26 10.00
C ILE A 106 -8.02 -10.45 10.44
N PRO A 107 -9.33 -10.52 10.12
CA PRO A 107 -10.13 -11.68 10.47
C PRO A 107 -9.67 -12.95 9.76
N LEU A 108 -9.13 -12.86 8.52
CA LEU A 108 -8.51 -14.01 7.88
C LEU A 108 -7.37 -14.58 8.72
N GLY A 109 -6.47 -13.73 9.21
CA GLY A 109 -5.35 -14.17 10.04
C GLY A 109 -5.77 -14.74 11.39
N ALA A 110 -6.78 -14.14 12.03
CA ALA A 110 -7.35 -14.70 13.25
C ALA A 110 -7.99 -16.08 13.00
N LEU A 111 -8.70 -16.26 11.90
CA LEU A 111 -9.31 -17.54 11.52
C LEU A 111 -8.26 -18.60 11.18
N LEU A 112 -7.18 -18.23 10.49
CA LEU A 112 -6.08 -19.14 10.21
C LEU A 112 -5.37 -19.54 11.51
N GLU A 113 -5.13 -18.60 12.42
CA GLU A 113 -4.52 -18.87 13.73
C GLU A 113 -5.38 -19.82 14.56
N TRP A 114 -6.69 -19.61 14.57
CA TRP A 114 -7.63 -20.54 15.18
C TRP A 114 -7.63 -21.90 14.47
N GLY A 115 -7.59 -21.92 13.14
CA GLY A 115 -7.50 -23.13 12.32
C GLY A 115 -6.26 -23.98 12.63
N GLN A 116 -5.13 -23.34 12.95
CA GLN A 116 -3.90 -24.02 13.34
C GLN A 116 -4.05 -24.88 14.59
N SER A 117 -4.98 -24.55 15.49
CA SER A 117 -5.25 -25.38 16.68
C SER A 117 -5.77 -26.79 16.35
N PHE A 118 -6.27 -26.99 15.12
CA PHE A 118 -6.73 -28.28 14.62
C PHE A 118 -5.70 -29.00 13.75
N VAL A 119 -4.53 -28.40 13.50
CA VAL A 119 -3.48 -28.98 12.65
C VAL A 119 -2.43 -29.66 13.53
N PRO A 120 -2.24 -30.99 13.42
CA PRO A 120 -1.23 -31.70 14.21
C PRO A 120 0.18 -31.15 13.96
N GLY A 121 0.92 -30.90 15.04
CA GLY A 121 2.27 -30.34 14.96
C GLY A 121 2.34 -28.84 14.63
N ARG A 122 1.21 -28.13 14.69
CA ARG A 122 1.15 -26.66 14.60
C ARG A 122 0.67 -26.07 15.92
N ALA A 123 1.22 -24.92 16.30
CA ALA A 123 0.85 -24.22 17.52
C ALA A 123 0.14 -22.93 17.16
N SER A 124 -1.05 -22.72 17.72
CA SER A 124 -1.74 -21.43 17.66
C SER A 124 -1.19 -20.47 18.71
N SER A 125 -1.00 -19.21 18.36
CA SER A 125 -0.37 -18.15 19.13
C SER A 125 -1.18 -16.85 18.99
N MET A 126 -1.67 -16.32 20.11
CA MET A 126 -2.31 -15.00 20.14
C MET A 126 -1.36 -13.90 19.66
N MET A 127 -0.06 -14.05 19.91
CA MET A 127 0.95 -13.08 19.47
C MET A 127 1.12 -13.06 17.95
N ASP A 128 0.82 -14.16 17.27
CA ASP A 128 0.90 -14.26 15.81
C ASP A 128 -0.32 -13.57 15.20
N ALA A 129 -1.50 -13.72 15.79
CA ALA A 129 -2.68 -12.93 15.45
C ALA A 129 -2.45 -11.41 15.63
N VAL A 130 -1.77 -11.00 16.70
CA VAL A 130 -1.38 -9.59 16.91
C VAL A 130 -0.38 -9.14 15.83
N ALA A 131 0.65 -9.94 15.55
CA ALA A 131 1.62 -9.64 14.49
C ALA A 131 0.95 -9.50 13.12
N ASN A 132 -0.04 -10.35 12.81
CA ASN A 132 -0.86 -10.25 11.60
C ASN A 132 -1.56 -8.89 11.52
N ALA A 133 -2.29 -8.51 12.59
CA ALA A 133 -3.03 -7.25 12.63
C ALA A 133 -2.11 -6.03 12.49
N VAL A 134 -1.01 -5.99 13.25
CA VAL A 134 0.00 -4.92 13.16
C VAL A 134 0.60 -4.85 11.75
N GLY A 135 0.90 -6.01 11.16
CA GLY A 135 1.37 -6.13 9.78
C GLY A 135 0.41 -5.44 8.82
N VAL A 136 -0.87 -5.79 8.84
CA VAL A 136 -1.90 -5.18 7.98
C VAL A 136 -1.91 -3.65 8.11
N PHE A 137 -1.89 -3.11 9.33
CA PHE A 137 -1.87 -1.65 9.54
C PHE A 137 -0.61 -0.99 8.95
N ILE A 138 0.57 -1.59 9.16
CA ILE A 138 1.83 -1.09 8.58
C ILE A 138 1.76 -1.14 7.05
N GLY A 139 1.26 -2.22 6.47
CA GLY A 139 1.10 -2.39 5.03
C GLY A 139 0.22 -1.30 4.40
N ILE A 140 -0.93 -1.05 5.01
CA ILE A 140 -1.85 0.02 4.60
C ILE A 140 -1.14 1.38 4.70
N TRP A 141 -0.53 1.68 5.84
CA TRP A 141 0.15 2.96 6.07
C TRP A 141 1.29 3.22 5.06
N LEU A 142 2.09 2.20 4.75
CA LEU A 142 3.16 2.30 3.76
C LEU A 142 2.60 2.56 2.36
N ALA A 143 1.57 1.82 1.95
CA ALA A 143 0.92 1.99 0.65
C ALA A 143 0.29 3.38 0.51
N GLU A 144 -0.42 3.86 1.54
CA GLU A 144 -1.00 5.21 1.56
C GLU A 144 0.07 6.30 1.52
N THR A 145 1.16 6.14 2.26
CA THR A 145 2.29 7.09 2.26
C THR A 145 2.95 7.16 0.87
N LEU A 146 3.14 6.01 0.20
CA LEU A 146 3.67 5.97 -1.16
C LEU A 146 2.72 6.62 -2.16
N MET A 147 1.43 6.30 -2.09
CA MET A 147 0.42 6.92 -2.95
C MET A 147 0.28 8.41 -2.68
N ALA A 148 0.37 8.86 -1.44
CA ALA A 148 0.34 10.27 -1.06
C ALA A 148 1.56 11.01 -1.60
N ARG A 149 2.76 10.40 -1.61
CA ARG A 149 3.93 10.98 -2.28
C ARG A 149 3.73 11.10 -3.79
N CYS A 150 3.04 10.14 -4.41
CA CYS A 150 2.66 10.21 -5.82
C CYS A 150 1.53 11.23 -6.10
N ARG A 151 0.63 11.49 -5.13
CA ARG A 151 -0.59 12.32 -5.30
C ARG A 151 -0.51 13.76 -4.74
N GLY A 152 0.24 14.02 -3.66
CA GLY A 152 0.39 15.33 -3.00
C GLY A 152 1.00 16.42 -3.91
N CYS A 153 1.51 15.97 -5.05
CA CYS A 153 1.92 16.75 -6.19
C CYS A 153 0.78 17.34 -7.05
N LYS A 154 -0.50 17.03 -6.77
CA LYS A 154 -1.69 17.62 -7.43
C LYS A 154 -2.05 19.03 -6.92
N GLY A 155 -1.66 19.38 -5.68
CA GLY A 155 -2.04 20.66 -5.06
C GLY A 155 -1.37 21.89 -5.67
N LEU A 156 -0.12 21.78 -6.13
CA LEU A 156 0.62 22.89 -6.75
C LEU A 156 0.23 23.17 -8.21
N GLY A 157 -0.59 22.31 -8.83
CA GLY A 157 -1.08 22.50 -10.20
C GLY A 157 -2.45 23.18 -10.25
N GLY A 158 -3.30 22.95 -9.24
CA GLY A 158 -4.62 23.58 -9.13
C GLY A 158 -4.55 25.08 -8.83
N ASP A 159 -3.51 25.51 -8.11
CA ASP A 159 -3.23 26.93 -7.87
C ASP A 159 -2.63 27.61 -9.12
N VAL A 160 -2.04 26.86 -10.05
CA VAL A 160 -1.56 27.42 -11.35
C VAL A 160 -2.70 27.59 -12.35
N GLU A 161 -3.76 26.78 -12.25
CA GLU A 161 -4.92 26.84 -13.16
C GLU A 161 -6.03 27.78 -12.66
N ARG A 162 -5.97 28.22 -11.40
CA ARG A 162 -6.78 29.34 -10.86
C ARG A 162 -6.00 30.64 -10.59
N MET A 163 -4.66 30.56 -10.61
CA MET A 163 -3.67 31.66 -10.59
C MET A 163 -3.75 32.56 -11.79
#